data_AF-A0A7W1NM46-F1
#
_entry.id   AF-A0A7W1NM46-F1
#
_cell.length_a   1.000
_cell.length_b   1.000
_cell.length_c   1.000
_cell.angle_alpha   90.00
_cell.angle_beta   90.00
_cell.angle_gamma   90.00
#
_symmetry.space_group_name_H-M   'P 1'
#
loop_
_entity.id
_entity.type
_entity.pdbx_description
1 polymer ?
#
loop_
_entity_poly.entity_id
_entity_poly.type
_entity_poly.pdbx_seq_one_letter_code
_entity_poly.pdbx_strand_id
1 'polypeptide(L)'
;MARFYFRFGPFVFSIFSALLLLIHAQPYDLHENRQRFVRDDCSAACFVGIQPGITSVEEAVQRLEASGWTSEVDNRTINNVSGFISWKWSDKKPAWISGDTEGNIWASQKQVVRIVIYGDLQLGDTRLTLGLPDQEEIDTNQDRKHVFSLYTATYAQAGLIIQSWQPCNVLEPLRRPVILTYTLSASPALFPAQDALNDLHHTCAIP
;
A
#
# COMPACT_ATOMS: atom_id res chain seq x y z
N MET A 1 -37.80 -7.66 -39.84
CA MET A 1 -37.12 -7.30 -38.57
C MET A 1 -35.61 -7.04 -38.75
N ALA A 2 -34.88 -7.81 -39.57
CA ALA A 2 -33.43 -7.61 -39.78
C ALA A 2 -33.00 -6.20 -40.25
N ARG A 3 -33.81 -5.50 -41.05
CA ARG A 3 -33.52 -4.13 -41.53
C ARG A 3 -33.47 -3.08 -40.42
N PHE A 4 -34.17 -3.29 -39.30
CA PHE A 4 -34.18 -2.33 -38.19
C PHE A 4 -32.85 -2.37 -37.43
N TYR A 5 -32.36 -3.57 -37.08
CA TYR A 5 -31.10 -3.76 -36.37
C TYR A 5 -29.89 -3.22 -37.14
N PHE A 6 -29.87 -3.36 -38.47
CA PHE A 6 -28.77 -2.86 -39.28
C PHE A 6 -28.66 -1.32 -39.26
N ARG A 7 -29.77 -0.60 -39.03
CA ARG A 7 -29.79 0.87 -39.00
C ARG A 7 -29.38 1.44 -37.65
N PHE A 8 -29.75 0.79 -36.54
CA PHE A 8 -29.45 1.30 -35.19
C PHE A 8 -28.15 0.74 -34.59
N GLY A 9 -27.67 -0.42 -35.08
CA GLY A 9 -26.41 -1.02 -34.67
C GLY A 9 -25.21 -0.06 -34.66
N PRO A 10 -24.89 0.66 -35.76
CA PRO A 10 -23.73 1.54 -35.79
C PRO A 10 -23.86 2.75 -34.85
N PHE A 11 -25.07 3.26 -34.64
CA PHE A 11 -25.30 4.39 -33.72
C PHE A 11 -25.04 3.99 -32.27
N VAL A 12 -25.59 2.85 -31.85
CA VAL A 12 -25.35 2.31 -30.52
C VAL A 12 -23.86 2.02 -30.32
N PHE A 13 -23.22 1.34 -31.28
CA PHE A 13 -21.77 1.09 -31.24
C PHE A 13 -20.97 2.38 -31.10
N SER A 14 -21.29 3.42 -31.89
CA SER A 14 -20.63 4.73 -31.81
C SER A 14 -20.78 5.39 -30.43
N ILE A 15 -21.95 5.31 -29.80
CA ILE A 15 -22.17 5.83 -28.44
C ILE A 15 -21.31 5.07 -27.43
N PHE A 16 -21.32 3.73 -27.48
CA PHE A 16 -20.50 2.93 -26.57
C PHE A 16 -19.01 3.18 -26.76
N SER A 17 -18.51 3.27 -28.00
CA SER A 17 -17.12 3.62 -28.27
C SER A 17 -16.77 5.01 -27.74
N ALA A 18 -17.65 6.01 -27.93
CA ALA A 18 -17.42 7.36 -27.41
C ALA A 18 -17.37 7.39 -25.87
N LEU A 19 -18.25 6.64 -25.19
CA LEU A 19 -18.25 6.53 -23.73
C LEU A 19 -16.97 5.84 -23.21
N LEU A 20 -16.55 4.74 -23.85
CA LEU A 20 -15.31 4.06 -23.47
C LEU A 20 -14.10 4.97 -23.66
N LEU A 21 -14.00 5.67 -24.80
CA LEU A 21 -12.93 6.63 -25.04
C LEU A 21 -12.96 7.78 -24.03
N LEU A 22 -14.14 8.26 -23.62
CA LEU A 22 -14.25 9.30 -22.59
C LEU A 22 -13.75 8.81 -21.23
N ILE A 23 -14.07 7.57 -20.84
CA ILE A 23 -13.59 6.96 -19.59
C ILE A 23 -12.06 6.78 -19.64
N HIS A 24 -11.52 6.30 -20.77
CA HIS A 24 -10.07 6.16 -20.95
C HIS A 24 -9.35 7.51 -21.07
N ALA A 25 -10.04 8.56 -21.53
CA ALA A 25 -9.49 9.91 -21.67
C ALA A 25 -9.56 10.73 -20.38
N GLN A 26 -10.35 10.32 -19.37
CA GLN A 26 -10.26 10.92 -18.05
C GLN A 26 -8.93 10.51 -17.42
N PRO A 27 -7.96 11.43 -17.25
CA PRO A 27 -6.79 11.11 -16.48
C PRO A 27 -7.29 10.75 -15.09
N TYR A 28 -7.09 9.50 -14.68
CA TYR A 28 -7.23 9.17 -13.27
C TYR A 28 -6.33 10.16 -12.53
N ASP A 29 -6.87 10.91 -11.57
CA ASP A 29 -6.09 11.91 -10.84
C ASP A 29 -5.10 11.19 -9.93
N LEU A 30 -4.03 10.72 -10.56
CA LEU A 30 -2.94 10.00 -9.94
C LEU A 30 -2.16 10.96 -9.06
N HIS A 31 -2.13 12.26 -9.36
CA HIS A 31 -1.33 13.21 -8.62
C HIS A 31 -1.87 13.45 -7.21
N GLU A 32 -3.15 13.77 -7.06
CA GLU A 32 -3.71 14.06 -5.73
C GLU A 32 -3.69 12.81 -4.82
N ASN A 33 -3.94 11.63 -5.40
CA ASN A 33 -3.94 10.38 -4.64
C ASN A 33 -2.52 9.89 -4.31
N ARG A 34 -1.54 10.07 -5.22
CA ARG A 34 -0.14 9.62 -5.00
C ARG A 34 0.58 10.45 -3.94
N GLN A 35 0.25 11.73 -3.81
CA GLN A 35 0.80 12.61 -2.77
C GLN A 35 0.52 12.12 -1.34
N ARG A 36 -0.47 11.23 -1.15
CA ARG A 36 -0.73 10.58 0.14
C ARG A 36 0.36 9.60 0.56
N PHE A 37 1.07 9.01 -0.41
CA PHE A 37 2.06 7.95 -0.19
C PHE A 37 3.50 8.43 -0.42
N VAL A 38 3.71 9.29 -1.41
CA VAL A 38 5.01 9.82 -1.78
C VAL A 38 4.86 11.34 -1.91
N ARG A 39 5.46 12.08 -0.98
CA ARG A 39 5.52 13.53 -1.09
C ARG A 39 6.66 13.93 -2.03
N ASP A 40 6.45 15.03 -2.77
CA ASP A 40 7.41 15.54 -3.75
C ASP A 40 8.71 16.07 -3.12
N ASP A 41 8.73 16.28 -1.79
CA ASP A 41 9.89 16.76 -1.04
C ASP A 41 10.88 15.65 -0.64
N CYS A 42 10.55 14.39 -0.92
CA CYS A 42 11.39 13.25 -0.60
C CYS A 42 11.89 12.56 -1.88
N SER A 43 13.18 12.25 -1.92
CA SER A 43 13.78 11.48 -3.02
C SER A 43 13.31 10.02 -3.07
N ALA A 44 12.71 9.52 -1.98
CA ALA A 44 12.06 8.22 -1.83
C ALA A 44 10.79 8.37 -0.96
N ALA A 45 9.97 7.32 -0.82
CA ALA A 45 8.80 7.38 0.04
C ALA A 45 9.19 7.68 1.49
N CYS A 46 8.51 8.64 2.08
CA CYS A 46 8.73 9.11 3.43
C CYS A 46 7.39 9.27 4.13
N PHE A 47 7.35 8.99 5.43
CA PHE A 47 6.14 9.15 6.25
C PHE A 47 6.32 10.35 7.18
N VAL A 48 5.49 11.39 7.03
CA VAL A 48 5.65 12.69 7.73
C VAL A 48 7.07 13.26 7.64
N GLY A 49 7.72 13.07 6.48
CA GLY A 49 9.09 13.46 6.23
C GLY A 49 10.14 12.49 6.80
N ILE A 50 9.77 11.43 7.51
CA ILE A 50 10.71 10.43 8.02
C ILE A 50 11.11 9.52 6.87
N GLN A 51 12.39 9.54 6.52
CA GLN A 51 12.97 8.77 5.42
C GLN A 51 13.85 7.66 5.99
N PRO A 52 13.50 6.37 5.76
CA PRO A 52 14.34 5.24 6.14
C PRO A 52 15.77 5.36 5.61
N GLY A 53 16.74 5.01 6.45
CA GLY A 53 18.19 5.08 6.23
C GLY A 53 18.80 6.49 6.27
N ILE A 54 17.99 7.54 6.35
CA ILE A 54 18.46 8.93 6.40
C ILE A 54 18.08 9.57 7.74
N THR A 55 16.81 9.48 8.14
CA THR A 55 16.31 10.11 9.37
C THR A 55 16.81 9.36 10.61
N SER A 56 17.37 10.09 11.56
CA SER A 56 17.75 9.53 12.86
C SER A 56 16.53 9.17 13.69
N VAL A 57 16.70 8.32 14.69
CA VAL A 57 15.65 7.99 15.67
C VAL A 57 15.10 9.23 16.36
N GLU A 58 15.99 10.10 16.84
CA GLU A 58 15.62 11.31 17.57
C GLU A 58 14.83 12.28 16.68
N GLU A 59 15.28 12.46 15.43
CA GLU A 59 14.59 13.29 14.44
C GLU A 59 13.23 12.70 14.06
N ALA A 60 13.13 11.37 13.94
CA ALA A 60 11.87 10.69 13.64
C ALA A 60 10.83 10.92 14.75
N VAL A 61 11.22 10.81 16.02
CA VAL A 61 10.34 11.10 17.17
C VAL A 61 9.88 12.56 17.12
N GLN A 62 10.79 13.51 16.91
CA GLN A 62 10.44 14.92 16.81
C GLN A 62 9.46 15.21 15.67
N ARG A 63 9.66 14.59 14.50
CA ARG A 63 8.76 14.74 13.34
C ARG A 63 7.38 14.12 13.60
N LEU A 64 7.32 12.97 14.26
CA LEU A 64 6.04 12.35 14.67
C LEU A 64 5.27 13.28 15.62
N GLU A 65 5.92 13.76 16.69
CA GLU A 65 5.31 14.65 17.68
C GLU A 65 4.86 15.98 17.04
N ALA A 66 5.70 16.56 16.17
CA ALA A 66 5.40 17.82 15.48
C ALA A 66 4.28 17.70 14.43
N SER A 67 4.03 16.50 13.88
CA SER A 67 2.97 16.28 12.89
C SER A 67 1.57 16.55 13.43
N GLY A 68 1.40 16.42 14.75
CA GLY A 68 0.10 16.44 15.41
C GLY A 68 -0.79 15.24 15.08
N TRP A 69 -0.30 14.22 14.37
CA TRP A 69 -1.06 13.01 14.03
C TRP A 69 -1.01 11.96 15.13
N THR A 70 -0.05 12.06 16.06
CA THR A 70 0.19 11.09 17.13
C THR A 70 -0.29 11.64 18.48
N SER A 71 -0.74 10.77 19.38
CA SER A 71 -1.18 11.14 20.74
C SER A 71 -0.19 10.72 21.83
N GLU A 72 0.46 9.57 21.65
CA GLU A 72 1.44 9.01 22.59
C GLU A 72 2.53 8.30 21.77
N VAL A 73 3.80 8.61 22.04
CA VAL A 73 4.96 7.97 21.39
C VAL A 73 5.73 7.19 22.47
N ASP A 74 5.90 5.88 22.27
CA ASP A 74 6.73 5.02 23.11
C ASP A 74 8.02 4.66 22.40
N ASN A 75 9.13 5.19 22.90
CA ASN A 75 10.50 4.96 22.40
C ASN A 75 11.37 4.19 23.41
N ARG A 76 10.78 3.61 24.47
CA ARG A 76 11.53 2.99 25.58
C ARG A 76 12.23 1.70 25.19
N THR A 77 11.86 1.09 24.06
CA THR A 77 12.45 -0.18 23.60
C THR A 77 13.71 0.00 22.75
N ILE A 78 14.22 1.23 22.63
CA ILE A 78 15.44 1.50 21.87
C ILE A 78 16.68 1.22 22.71
N ASN A 79 17.49 0.28 22.24
CA ASN A 79 18.84 0.05 22.74
C ASN A 79 19.90 0.54 21.73
N ASN A 80 21.18 0.43 22.07
CA ASN A 80 22.29 0.91 21.23
C ASN A 80 22.46 0.16 19.88
N VAL A 81 21.76 -0.96 19.68
CA VAL A 81 21.89 -1.83 18.49
C VAL A 81 20.65 -1.75 17.63
N SER A 82 19.47 -1.94 18.21
CA SER A 82 18.18 -1.91 17.55
C SER A 82 17.06 -1.53 18.50
N GLY A 83 15.95 -1.05 17.97
CA GLY A 83 14.82 -0.64 18.78
C GLY A 83 13.53 -0.53 17.99
N PHE A 84 12.44 -0.49 18.74
CA PHE A 84 11.14 -0.13 18.21
C PHE A 84 10.67 1.20 18.79
N ILE A 85 10.01 1.97 17.96
CA ILE A 85 9.21 3.10 18.39
C ILE A 85 7.78 2.74 17.99
N SER A 86 6.85 2.76 18.94
CA SER A 86 5.43 2.66 18.63
C SER A 86 4.72 3.95 19.01
N TRP A 87 3.58 4.21 18.40
CA TRP A 87 2.75 5.34 18.78
C TRP A 87 1.28 5.08 18.56
N LYS A 88 0.46 5.76 19.36
CA LYS A 88 -0.98 5.84 19.15
C LYS A 88 -1.30 7.04 18.29
N TRP A 89 -2.35 6.90 17.50
CA TRP A 89 -2.86 7.99 16.69
C TRP A 89 -3.70 8.96 17.52
N SER A 90 -3.73 10.22 17.07
CA SER A 90 -4.67 11.23 17.54
C SER A 90 -5.85 11.36 16.56
N ASP A 91 -6.87 12.12 16.93
CA ASP A 91 -8.01 12.41 16.07
C ASP A 91 -7.67 13.27 14.83
N LYS A 92 -6.45 13.84 14.79
CA LYS A 92 -5.96 14.66 13.66
C LYS A 92 -5.26 13.82 12.59
N LYS A 93 -5.14 12.50 12.76
CA LYS A 93 -4.56 11.64 11.73
C LYS A 93 -5.36 11.74 10.42
N PRO A 94 -4.72 11.51 9.26
CA PRO A 94 -5.44 11.32 8.01
C PRO A 94 -6.48 10.19 8.10
N ALA A 95 -7.62 10.36 7.42
CA ALA A 95 -8.72 9.40 7.44
C ALA A 95 -8.34 8.00 6.89
N TRP A 96 -7.27 7.91 6.11
CA TRP A 96 -6.79 6.66 5.53
C TRP A 96 -5.98 5.80 6.50
N ILE A 97 -5.53 6.35 7.63
CA ILE A 97 -4.81 5.61 8.67
C ILE A 97 -5.81 4.98 9.63
N SER A 98 -5.64 3.68 9.90
CA SER A 98 -6.47 2.94 10.84
C SER A 98 -6.17 3.42 12.27
N GLY A 99 -7.21 3.84 13.00
CA GLY A 99 -7.05 4.36 14.37
C GLY A 99 -6.85 3.29 15.43
N ASP A 100 -7.26 2.06 15.13
CA ASP A 100 -7.30 0.96 16.10
C ASP A 100 -5.95 0.25 16.26
N THR A 101 -4.99 0.54 15.38
CA THR A 101 -3.67 -0.11 15.38
C THR A 101 -2.56 0.93 15.50
N GLU A 102 -1.63 0.69 16.42
CA GLU A 102 -0.45 1.54 16.60
C GLU A 102 0.43 1.56 15.34
N GLY A 103 1.00 2.72 15.04
CA GLY A 103 2.09 2.82 14.08
C GLY A 103 3.40 2.35 14.71
N ASN A 104 4.33 1.84 13.90
CA ASN A 104 5.64 1.47 14.41
C ASN A 104 6.80 1.82 13.47
N ILE A 105 7.95 2.07 14.07
CA ILE A 105 9.24 2.25 13.42
C ILE A 105 10.19 1.20 13.98
N TRP A 106 10.87 0.48 13.09
CA TRP A 106 12.07 -0.27 13.43
C TRP A 106 13.30 0.60 13.18
N ALA A 107 14.18 0.66 14.17
CA ALA A 107 15.44 1.37 14.09
C ALA A 107 16.64 0.44 14.30
N SER A 108 17.75 0.75 13.65
CA SER A 108 19.04 0.11 13.87
C SER A 108 20.15 1.17 13.91
N GLN A 109 21.09 1.03 14.85
CA GLN A 109 22.26 1.91 14.97
C GLN A 109 21.91 3.43 14.89
N LYS A 110 20.81 3.83 15.55
CA LYS A 110 20.25 5.20 15.60
C LYS A 110 19.58 5.71 14.32
N GLN A 111 19.38 4.89 13.32
CA GLN A 111 18.66 5.26 12.09
C GLN A 111 17.36 4.48 11.95
N VAL A 112 16.36 5.13 11.36
CA VAL A 112 15.11 4.47 10.97
C VAL A 112 15.40 3.50 9.83
N VAL A 113 15.00 2.24 9.95
CA VAL A 113 15.17 1.23 8.89
C VAL A 113 13.85 0.91 8.21
N ARG A 114 12.76 0.88 8.98
CA ARG A 114 11.43 0.53 8.50
C ARG A 114 10.38 1.32 9.26
N ILE A 115 9.32 1.72 8.56
CA ILE A 115 8.12 2.33 9.14
C ILE A 115 6.93 1.48 8.68
N VAL A 116 6.07 1.05 9.59
CA VAL A 116 4.87 0.25 9.28
C VAL A 116 3.63 1.02 9.73
N ILE A 117 2.72 1.24 8.79
CA ILE A 117 1.47 1.98 8.98
C ILE A 117 0.30 1.10 8.55
N TYR A 118 -0.66 0.89 9.44
CA TYR A 118 -1.89 0.18 9.13
C TYR A 118 -2.90 1.18 8.58
N GLY A 119 -3.36 0.96 7.35
CA GLY A 119 -4.31 1.83 6.67
C GLY A 119 -5.66 1.17 6.44
N ASP A 120 -6.69 1.99 6.28
CA ASP A 120 -8.03 1.59 5.83
C ASP A 120 -8.17 1.72 4.30
N LEU A 121 -7.06 1.97 3.60
CA LEU A 121 -6.99 2.04 2.14
C LEU A 121 -7.25 0.67 1.53
N GLN A 122 -8.12 0.61 0.53
CA GLN A 122 -8.38 -0.62 -0.20
C GLN A 122 -7.19 -0.97 -1.11
N LEU A 123 -6.87 -2.25 -1.20
CA LEU A 123 -5.79 -2.74 -2.04
C LEU A 123 -5.94 -2.32 -3.51
N GLY A 124 -7.15 -2.39 -4.07
CA GLY A 124 -7.44 -1.98 -5.45
C GLY A 124 -7.13 -0.51 -5.69
N ASP A 125 -7.63 0.38 -4.84
CA ASP A 125 -7.39 1.83 -4.95
C ASP A 125 -5.90 2.17 -4.75
N THR A 126 -5.24 1.49 -3.81
CA THR A 126 -3.81 1.66 -3.56
C THR A 126 -2.99 1.26 -4.78
N ARG A 127 -3.30 0.11 -5.39
CA ARG A 127 -2.63 -0.38 -6.60
C ARG A 127 -2.87 0.56 -7.78
N LEU A 128 -4.11 1.02 -8.00
CA LEU A 128 -4.41 1.98 -9.06
C LEU A 128 -3.64 3.30 -8.87
N THR A 129 -3.51 3.75 -7.62
CA THR A 129 -2.81 5.00 -7.29
C THR A 129 -1.30 4.89 -7.48
N LEU A 130 -0.69 3.79 -7.04
CA LEU A 130 0.76 3.61 -7.10
C LEU A 130 1.25 3.10 -8.47
N GLY A 131 0.35 2.55 -9.29
CA GLY A 131 0.68 1.91 -10.55
C GLY A 131 1.06 0.44 -10.36
N LEU A 132 1.72 -0.13 -11.36
CA LEU A 132 2.24 -1.50 -11.26
C LEU A 132 3.46 -1.51 -10.33
N PRO A 133 3.51 -2.40 -9.33
CA PRO A 133 4.70 -2.60 -8.52
C PRO A 133 5.81 -3.28 -9.34
N ASP A 134 7.04 -3.17 -8.85
CA ASP A 134 8.19 -3.85 -9.42
C ASP A 134 8.11 -5.38 -9.22
N GLN A 135 7.41 -5.81 -8.15
CA GLN A 135 7.27 -7.20 -7.77
C GLN A 135 6.00 -7.45 -6.96
N GLU A 136 5.38 -8.61 -7.16
CA GLU A 136 4.19 -9.07 -6.45
C GLU A 136 4.33 -10.53 -6.05
N GLU A 137 3.80 -10.87 -4.88
CA GLU A 137 3.75 -12.24 -4.38
C GLU A 137 2.49 -12.44 -3.54
N ILE A 138 2.00 -13.67 -3.54
CA ILE A 138 0.96 -14.13 -2.64
C ILE A 138 1.49 -15.32 -1.87
N ASP A 139 1.79 -15.09 -0.59
CA ASP A 139 2.31 -16.13 0.29
C ASP A 139 1.15 -16.79 1.04
N THR A 140 0.90 -18.07 0.76
CA THR A 140 -0.11 -18.89 1.43
C THR A 140 0.44 -19.71 2.60
N ASN A 141 1.75 -19.67 2.83
CA ASN A 141 2.44 -20.41 3.89
C ASN A 141 2.63 -19.59 5.18
N GLN A 142 2.40 -18.27 5.13
CA GLN A 142 2.43 -17.38 6.30
C GLN A 142 1.44 -17.79 7.38
N ASP A 143 0.26 -18.29 6.99
CA ASP A 143 -0.70 -18.85 7.94
C ASP A 143 -0.55 -20.37 8.01
N ARG A 144 -0.11 -20.89 9.17
CA ARG A 144 -0.01 -22.33 9.43
C ARG A 144 -1.33 -23.08 9.24
N LYS A 145 -2.46 -22.38 9.35
CA LYS A 145 -3.80 -22.95 9.15
C LYS A 145 -4.29 -22.80 7.71
N HIS A 146 -3.54 -22.13 6.84
CA HIS A 146 -3.90 -21.82 5.46
C HIS A 146 -5.28 -21.15 5.32
N VAL A 147 -5.70 -20.37 6.31
CA VAL A 147 -6.95 -19.61 6.31
C VAL A 147 -6.75 -18.25 5.65
N PHE A 148 -5.53 -17.72 5.70
CA PHE A 148 -5.15 -16.46 5.10
C PHE A 148 -4.00 -16.60 4.10
N SER A 149 -4.04 -15.77 3.06
CA SER A 149 -2.89 -15.45 2.22
C SER A 149 -2.39 -14.04 2.53
N LEU A 150 -1.10 -13.82 2.34
CA LEU A 150 -0.46 -12.52 2.41
C LEU A 150 -0.12 -12.05 1.00
N TYR A 151 -0.91 -11.12 0.47
CA TYR A 151 -0.51 -10.37 -0.72
C TYR A 151 0.58 -9.37 -0.34
N THR A 152 1.69 -9.38 -1.07
CA THR A 152 2.78 -8.41 -0.94
C THR A 152 3.07 -7.80 -2.32
N ALA A 153 3.14 -6.48 -2.40
CA ALA A 153 3.60 -5.77 -3.58
C ALA A 153 4.67 -4.75 -3.22
N THR A 154 5.74 -4.75 -4.01
CA THR A 154 6.96 -4.00 -3.77
C THR A 154 7.16 -2.93 -4.83
N TYR A 155 7.28 -1.67 -4.39
CA TYR A 155 7.62 -0.51 -5.20
C TYR A 155 9.03 -0.07 -4.82
N ALA A 156 10.04 -0.75 -5.36
CA ALA A 156 11.45 -0.60 -5.05
C ALA A 156 11.95 0.83 -5.30
N GLN A 157 11.54 1.45 -6.42
CA GLN A 157 11.91 2.84 -6.73
C GLN A 157 11.35 3.83 -5.70
N ALA A 158 10.18 3.52 -5.14
CA ALA A 158 9.57 4.33 -4.10
C ALA A 158 10.09 3.96 -2.69
N GLY A 159 10.74 2.82 -2.47
CA GLY A 159 11.04 2.35 -1.12
C GLY A 159 9.78 2.02 -0.30
N LEU A 160 8.74 1.53 -0.98
CA LEU A 160 7.43 1.24 -0.39
C LEU A 160 7.04 -0.22 -0.65
N ILE A 161 6.54 -0.89 0.38
CA ILE A 161 5.93 -2.22 0.27
C ILE A 161 4.49 -2.09 0.76
N ILE A 162 3.54 -2.62 0.01
CA ILE A 162 2.16 -2.76 0.46
C ILE A 162 1.89 -4.23 0.76
N GLN A 163 1.19 -4.50 1.86
CA GLN A 163 0.81 -5.84 2.24
C GLN A 163 -0.68 -5.90 2.55
N SER A 164 -1.35 -7.00 2.25
CA SER A 164 -2.75 -7.20 2.60
C SER A 164 -3.00 -8.64 3.02
N TRP A 165 -3.56 -8.82 4.22
CA TRP A 165 -4.00 -10.12 4.71
C TRP A 165 -5.40 -10.42 4.20
N GLN A 166 -5.52 -11.51 3.45
CA GLN A 166 -6.72 -11.88 2.73
C GLN A 166 -7.17 -13.27 3.19
N PRO A 167 -8.44 -13.43 3.60
CA PRO A 167 -9.00 -14.76 3.78
C PRO A 167 -8.93 -15.52 2.45
N CYS A 168 -8.57 -16.79 2.50
CA CYS A 168 -8.45 -17.64 1.31
C CYS A 168 -9.76 -17.81 0.51
N ASN A 169 -10.91 -17.54 1.14
CA ASN A 169 -12.24 -17.59 0.53
C ASN A 169 -12.81 -16.20 0.21
N VAL A 170 -11.98 -15.16 0.12
CA VAL A 170 -12.46 -13.80 -0.11
C VAL A 170 -12.98 -13.63 -1.54
N LEU A 171 -14.21 -13.13 -1.67
CA LEU A 171 -14.82 -12.82 -2.97
C LEU A 171 -14.24 -11.53 -3.58
N GLU A 172 -13.78 -10.60 -2.74
CA GLU A 172 -13.34 -9.27 -3.11
C GLU A 172 -11.96 -8.93 -2.50
N PRO A 173 -10.87 -9.61 -2.94
CA PRO A 173 -9.52 -9.42 -2.41
C PRO A 173 -9.04 -7.95 -2.51
N LEU A 174 -9.49 -7.24 -3.54
CA LEU A 174 -9.13 -5.84 -3.79
C LEU A 174 -9.74 -4.85 -2.80
N ARG A 175 -10.78 -5.24 -2.04
CA ARG A 175 -11.39 -4.37 -1.01
C ARG A 175 -10.71 -4.49 0.36
N ARG A 176 -9.69 -5.33 0.48
CA ARG A 176 -9.00 -5.55 1.75
C ARG A 176 -8.10 -4.37 2.08
N PRO A 177 -8.01 -3.98 3.36
CA PRO A 177 -7.12 -2.90 3.80
C PRO A 177 -5.66 -3.29 3.55
N VAL A 178 -4.81 -2.27 3.39
CA VAL A 178 -3.37 -2.45 3.21
C VAL A 178 -2.55 -1.97 4.40
N ILE A 179 -1.45 -2.65 4.63
CA ILE A 179 -0.36 -2.23 5.49
C ILE A 179 0.70 -1.60 4.59
N LEU A 180 1.06 -0.35 4.88
CA LEU A 180 2.11 0.38 4.18
C LEU A 180 3.42 0.25 4.96
N THR A 181 4.46 -0.22 4.28
CA THR A 181 5.80 -0.36 4.85
C THR A 181 6.80 0.48 4.06
N TYR A 182 7.33 1.53 4.69
CA TYR A 182 8.40 2.36 4.14
C TYR A 182 9.76 1.77 4.54
N THR A 183 10.67 1.58 3.58
CA THR A 183 11.98 0.93 3.82
C THR A 183 13.08 1.53 2.93
N LEU A 184 14.34 1.44 3.37
CA LEU A 184 15.51 1.99 2.66
C LEU A 184 15.75 1.28 1.30
N SER A 185 15.48 -0.01 1.24
CA SER A 185 15.60 -0.80 0.02
C SER A 185 14.63 -1.97 0.11
N ALA A 186 13.65 -1.97 -0.78
CA ALA A 186 12.90 -3.18 -1.04
C ALA A 186 13.72 -3.96 -2.07
N SER A 187 14.70 -4.75 -1.60
CA SER A 187 15.55 -5.52 -2.50
C SER A 187 14.69 -6.48 -3.30
N PRO A 188 14.64 -6.35 -4.64
CA PRO A 188 13.81 -7.21 -5.49
C PRO A 188 14.34 -8.65 -5.55
N ALA A 189 15.56 -8.89 -5.07
CA ALA A 189 16.25 -10.18 -5.14
C ALA A 189 15.66 -11.28 -4.26
N LEU A 190 14.59 -11.01 -3.51
CA LEU A 190 13.98 -12.02 -2.64
C LEU A 190 12.87 -12.82 -3.32
N PHE A 191 12.28 -12.35 -4.44
CA PHE A 191 11.17 -13.06 -5.07
C PHE A 191 11.28 -13.08 -6.61
N PRO A 192 10.75 -14.11 -7.30
CA PRO A 192 10.64 -14.10 -8.76
C PRO A 192 9.52 -13.14 -9.21
N ALA A 193 9.69 -12.51 -10.37
CA ALA A 193 8.64 -11.67 -10.96
C ALA A 193 7.54 -12.56 -11.56
N GLN A 194 6.36 -12.56 -10.95
CA GLN A 194 5.18 -13.25 -11.45
C GLN A 194 3.95 -12.37 -11.19
N ASP A 195 3.00 -12.33 -12.13
CA ASP A 195 1.75 -11.56 -11.98
C ASP A 195 0.83 -12.27 -10.99
N ALA A 196 1.09 -12.04 -9.71
CA ALA A 196 0.51 -12.82 -8.62
C ALA A 196 -0.99 -12.56 -8.44
N LEU A 197 -1.53 -11.43 -8.95
CA LEU A 197 -2.97 -11.15 -8.91
C LEU A 197 -3.80 -12.17 -9.69
N ASN A 198 -3.30 -12.68 -10.82
CA ASN A 198 -4.00 -13.71 -11.58
C ASN A 198 -4.00 -15.06 -10.83
N ASP A 199 -2.98 -15.31 -10.01
CA ASP A 199 -2.82 -16.52 -9.21
C ASP A 199 -3.63 -16.50 -7.90
N LEU A 200 -4.22 -15.34 -7.56
CA LEU A 200 -5.00 -15.12 -6.34
C LEU A 200 -6.26 -16.02 -6.28
N HIS A 201 -6.81 -16.40 -7.44
CA HIS A 201 -7.95 -17.31 -7.52
C HIS A 201 -7.57 -18.80 -7.36
N HIS A 202 -6.28 -19.15 -7.40
CA HIS A 202 -5.85 -20.55 -7.53
C HIS A 202 -4.98 -21.07 -6.38
N THR A 203 -4.49 -20.21 -5.49
CA THR A 203 -3.41 -20.57 -4.55
C THR A 203 -3.88 -21.05 -3.18
N CYS A 204 -5.15 -20.86 -2.82
CA CYS A 204 -5.69 -21.37 -1.56
C CYS A 204 -6.31 -22.76 -1.74
N ALA A 205 -5.83 -23.74 -0.95
CA ALA A 205 -6.44 -25.05 -0.89
C ALA A 205 -7.87 -24.93 -0.33
N ILE A 206 -8.86 -25.35 -1.11
CA ILE A 206 -10.23 -25.48 -0.64
C ILE A 206 -10.25 -26.67 0.33
N PRO A 207 -10.61 -26.47 1.62
CA PRO A 207 -10.67 -27.55 2.60
C PRO A 207 -11.74 -28.61 2.27
#